data_AF-A0A932LMS1-F1
#
_entry.id   AF-A0A932LMS1-F1
#
_cell.length_a   1.000
_cell.length_b   1.000
_cell.length_c   1.000
_cell.angle_alpha   90.00
_cell.angle_beta   90.00
_cell.angle_gamma   90.00
#
_symmetry.space_group_name_H-M   'P 1'
#
loop_
_entity.id
_entity.type
_entity.pdbx_description
1 polymer ?
#
loop_
_entity_poly.entity_id
_entity_poly.type
_entity_poly.pdbx_seq_one_letter_code
_entity_poly.pdbx_strand_id
1 'polypeptide(L)'
;MQVPEYEGRLFSHLYGEFMRFGNQRLEIADDEGLDIRFERMPADVRARIRDAVWTHPELLEQFIRDNPSHLTSAELALMSTWRHRVVGTFHVYRYLKTCTIFLDEDANGHAFGVLGLADPIDKVLEQWPLPAVVRTALLPLGEKIVYDGLMYRYSILADSGVTAQLDKRYRKIKSLEGIITSLPAPDFHVRRRPARKAVAAHNGHSGRKRRKQKARS
;
A
#
# COMPACT_ATOMS: atom_id res chain seq x y z
N MET A 1 2.67 -1.73 18.03
CA MET A 1 1.48 -2.62 17.96
C MET A 1 1.54 -3.51 16.74
N GLN A 2 1.37 -4.81 16.93
CA GLN A 2 1.42 -5.82 15.87
C GLN A 2 0.45 -6.96 16.16
N VAL A 3 0.19 -7.79 15.16
CA VAL A 3 -0.59 -9.02 15.31
C VAL A 3 0.19 -10.07 16.11
N PRO A 4 -0.48 -11.07 16.71
CA PRO A 4 0.18 -12.26 17.23
C PRO A 4 1.09 -12.90 16.17
N GLU A 5 2.23 -13.45 16.61
CA GLU A 5 3.26 -13.96 15.71
C GLU A 5 2.73 -15.03 14.74
N TYR A 6 1.82 -15.89 15.20
CA TYR A 6 1.21 -16.91 14.34
C TYR A 6 0.35 -16.31 13.21
N GLU A 7 -0.37 -15.22 13.47
CA GLU A 7 -1.15 -14.51 12.44
C GLU A 7 -0.22 -13.81 11.45
N GLY A 8 0.87 -13.21 11.93
CA GLY A 8 1.88 -12.58 11.07
C GLY A 8 2.57 -13.59 10.15
N ARG A 9 2.88 -14.79 10.66
CA ARG A 9 3.43 -15.90 9.84
C ARG A 9 2.41 -16.43 8.84
N LEU A 10 1.16 -16.62 9.25
CA LEU A 10 0.07 -17.02 8.36
C LEU A 10 -0.08 -16.03 7.20
N PHE A 11 -0.17 -14.73 7.51
CA PHE A 11 -0.25 -13.69 6.49
C PHE A 11 0.96 -13.72 5.55
N SER A 12 2.18 -13.80 6.09
CA SER A 12 3.40 -13.80 5.29
C SER A 12 3.45 -14.98 4.33
N HIS A 13 3.06 -16.17 4.81
CA HIS A 13 2.97 -17.38 3.98
C HIS A 13 1.97 -17.19 2.83
N LEU A 14 0.71 -16.87 3.12
CA LEU A 14 -0.32 -16.72 2.10
C LEU A 14 0.02 -15.61 1.10
N TYR A 15 0.59 -14.51 1.59
CA TYR A 15 0.94 -13.36 0.76
C TYR A 15 2.11 -13.71 -0.16
N GLY A 16 3.11 -14.43 0.36
CA GLY A 16 4.23 -14.93 -0.42
C GLY A 16 3.81 -15.90 -1.53
N GLU A 17 2.92 -16.85 -1.23
CA GLU A 17 2.36 -17.77 -2.24
C GLU A 17 1.63 -17.00 -3.35
N PHE A 18 0.78 -16.05 -2.99
CA PHE A 18 0.05 -15.25 -3.97
C PHE A 18 0.97 -14.38 -4.83
N MET A 19 1.97 -13.71 -4.22
CA MET A 19 2.92 -12.88 -4.96
C MET A 19 3.79 -13.70 -5.91
N ARG A 20 4.19 -14.92 -5.51
CA ARG A 20 4.91 -15.85 -6.38
C ARG A 20 4.07 -16.30 -7.57
N PHE A 21 2.81 -16.68 -7.33
CA PHE A 21 1.88 -17.02 -8.41
C PHE A 21 1.72 -15.86 -9.39
N GLY A 22 1.50 -14.65 -8.88
CA GLY A 22 1.40 -13.46 -9.71
C GLY A 22 2.67 -13.16 -10.50
N ASN A 23 3.85 -13.31 -9.87
CA ASN A 23 5.14 -13.18 -10.56
C ASN A 23 5.29 -14.17 -11.72
N GLN A 24 4.92 -15.44 -11.51
CA GLN A 24 4.98 -16.48 -12.55
C GLN A 24 4.03 -16.20 -13.70
N ARG A 25 2.80 -15.74 -13.41
CA ARG A 25 1.79 -15.47 -14.46
C ARG A 25 2.08 -14.21 -15.27
N LEU A 26 2.81 -13.25 -14.69
CA LEU A 26 3.11 -11.96 -15.30
C LEU A 26 4.56 -11.80 -15.76
N GLU A 27 5.42 -12.79 -15.49
CA GLU A 27 6.85 -12.82 -15.87
C GLU A 27 7.60 -11.53 -15.46
N ILE A 28 7.36 -11.05 -14.23
CA ILE A 28 7.83 -9.71 -13.78
C ILE A 28 9.33 -9.72 -13.43
N ALA A 29 9.79 -10.77 -12.76
CA ALA A 29 11.18 -10.97 -12.36
C ALA A 29 11.61 -12.40 -12.71
N ASP A 30 12.85 -12.53 -13.18
CA ASP A 30 13.42 -13.76 -13.71
C ASP A 30 13.36 -14.94 -12.72
N ASP A 31 13.42 -16.15 -13.29
CA ASP A 31 13.26 -17.43 -12.59
C ASP A 31 14.23 -17.67 -11.43
N GLU A 32 15.39 -16.98 -11.38
CA GLU A 32 16.30 -17.02 -10.22
C GLU A 32 15.61 -16.55 -8.92
N GLY A 33 14.52 -15.77 -9.02
CA GLY A 33 13.67 -15.40 -7.91
C GLY A 33 12.66 -16.46 -7.48
N LEU A 34 12.32 -17.43 -8.33
CA LEU A 34 11.25 -18.41 -8.06
C LEU A 34 11.64 -19.49 -7.03
N ASP A 35 12.94 -19.74 -6.80
CA ASP A 35 13.37 -20.64 -5.72
C ASP A 35 13.49 -19.90 -4.36
N ILE A 36 13.48 -18.58 -4.40
CA ILE A 36 13.58 -17.75 -3.20
C ILE A 36 12.16 -17.48 -2.67
N ARG A 37 11.97 -17.66 -1.37
CA ARG A 37 10.74 -17.22 -0.68
C ARG A 37 10.51 -15.73 -0.94
N PHE A 38 9.28 -15.33 -1.26
CA PHE A 38 8.97 -13.93 -1.60
C PHE A 38 9.55 -12.95 -0.59
N GLU A 39 9.44 -13.24 0.71
CA GLU A 39 9.90 -12.39 1.82
C GLU A 39 11.42 -12.20 1.86
N ARG A 40 12.18 -13.09 1.20
CA ARG A 40 13.65 -13.05 1.11
C ARG A 40 14.15 -12.37 -0.17
N MET A 41 13.27 -12.06 -1.12
CA MET A 41 13.64 -11.30 -2.31
C MET A 41 14.04 -9.86 -1.95
N PRO A 42 14.91 -9.21 -2.75
CA PRO A 42 15.21 -7.79 -2.63
C PRO A 42 13.94 -6.93 -2.58
N ALA A 43 13.95 -5.87 -1.77
CA ALA A 43 12.75 -5.06 -1.50
C ALA A 43 12.18 -4.39 -2.77
N ASP A 44 13.04 -3.96 -3.69
CA ASP A 44 12.68 -3.40 -4.99
C ASP A 44 12.01 -4.43 -5.91
N VAL A 45 12.53 -5.67 -5.93
CA VAL A 45 11.91 -6.79 -6.66
C VAL A 45 10.54 -7.13 -6.08
N ARG A 46 10.45 -7.29 -4.75
CA ARG A 46 9.16 -7.54 -4.07
C ARG A 46 8.14 -6.45 -4.39
N ALA A 47 8.57 -5.20 -4.41
CA ALA A 47 7.68 -4.08 -4.64
C ALA A 47 7.24 -3.96 -6.11
N ARG A 48 8.10 -4.28 -7.08
CA ARG A 48 7.72 -4.42 -8.50
C ARG A 48 6.65 -5.51 -8.69
N ILE A 49 6.86 -6.68 -8.09
CA ILE A 49 5.90 -7.79 -8.13
C ILE A 49 4.57 -7.34 -7.51
N ARG A 50 4.60 -6.81 -6.29
CA ARG A 50 3.42 -6.30 -5.57
C ARG A 50 2.64 -5.29 -6.39
N ASP A 51 3.32 -4.30 -6.96
CA ASP A 51 2.68 -3.22 -7.71
C ASP A 51 2.00 -3.76 -8.98
N ALA A 52 2.63 -4.67 -9.72
CA ALA A 52 2.05 -5.27 -10.93
C ALA A 52 0.95 -6.31 -10.62
N VAL A 53 1.12 -7.18 -9.63
CA VAL A 53 0.08 -8.16 -9.25
C VAL A 53 -1.23 -7.44 -8.88
N TRP A 54 -1.13 -6.31 -8.17
CA TRP A 54 -2.33 -5.56 -7.79
C TRP A 54 -3.01 -4.78 -8.93
N THR A 55 -2.42 -4.67 -10.13
CA THR A 55 -3.12 -4.16 -11.32
C THR A 55 -3.99 -5.23 -12.01
N HIS A 56 -3.85 -6.49 -11.61
CA HIS A 56 -4.54 -7.65 -12.17
C HIS A 56 -5.42 -8.34 -11.12
N PRO A 57 -6.60 -7.76 -10.77
CA PRO A 57 -7.48 -8.31 -9.73
C PRO A 57 -7.95 -9.74 -10.01
N GLU A 58 -8.00 -10.16 -11.28
CA GLU A 58 -8.33 -11.50 -11.72
C GLU A 58 -7.36 -12.57 -11.21
N LEU A 59 -6.10 -12.21 -10.92
CA LEU A 59 -5.09 -13.16 -10.42
C LEU A 59 -5.48 -13.71 -9.05
N LEU A 60 -6.09 -12.91 -8.19
CA LEU A 60 -6.53 -13.39 -6.86
C LEU A 60 -7.61 -14.47 -7.01
N GLU A 61 -8.58 -14.24 -7.89
CA GLU A 61 -9.67 -15.18 -8.16
C GLU A 61 -9.18 -16.42 -8.93
N GLN A 62 -8.13 -16.31 -9.74
CA GLN A 62 -7.45 -17.47 -10.34
C GLN A 62 -6.69 -18.27 -9.29
N PHE A 63 -5.89 -17.62 -8.45
CA PHE A 63 -5.12 -18.28 -7.40
C PHE A 63 -6.02 -19.08 -6.44
N ILE A 64 -7.14 -18.48 -5.99
CA ILE A 64 -8.08 -19.13 -5.09
C ILE A 64 -8.75 -20.35 -5.74
N ARG A 65 -9.09 -20.24 -7.03
CA ARG A 65 -9.77 -21.30 -7.79
C ARG A 65 -8.84 -22.47 -8.11
N ASP A 66 -7.65 -22.15 -8.61
CA ASP A 66 -6.67 -23.15 -9.03
C ASP A 66 -6.01 -23.80 -7.80
N ASN A 67 -5.97 -23.08 -6.67
CA ASN A 67 -5.35 -23.48 -5.40
C ASN A 67 -3.99 -24.19 -5.58
N PRO A 68 -3.03 -23.56 -6.28
CA PRO A 68 -1.78 -24.22 -6.66
C PRO A 68 -0.92 -24.61 -5.44
N SER A 69 -1.10 -23.93 -4.30
CA SER A 69 -0.38 -24.17 -3.05
C SER A 69 -1.12 -25.11 -2.09
N HIS A 70 -2.22 -25.75 -2.53
CA HIS A 70 -3.02 -26.70 -1.74
C HIS A 70 -3.46 -26.16 -0.37
N LEU A 71 -3.84 -24.87 -0.33
CA LEU A 71 -4.29 -24.18 0.86
C LEU A 71 -5.62 -24.74 1.38
N THR A 72 -5.82 -24.63 2.68
CA THR A 72 -7.06 -25.01 3.35
C THR A 72 -8.21 -24.06 3.02
N SER A 73 -9.45 -24.52 3.20
CA SER A 73 -10.64 -23.68 2.98
C SER A 73 -10.65 -22.40 3.83
N ALA A 74 -10.10 -22.45 5.05
CA ALA A 74 -10.01 -21.29 5.93
C ALA A 74 -8.99 -20.25 5.41
N GLU A 75 -7.86 -20.71 4.88
CA GLU A 75 -6.85 -19.86 4.26
C GLU A 75 -7.36 -19.22 2.98
N LEU A 76 -8.01 -20.00 2.11
CA LEU A 76 -8.65 -19.49 0.90
C LEU A 76 -9.76 -18.48 1.23
N ALA A 77 -10.55 -18.72 2.27
CA ALA A 77 -11.56 -17.77 2.73
C ALA A 77 -10.93 -16.46 3.20
N LEU A 78 -9.84 -16.51 3.97
CA LEU A 78 -9.08 -15.33 4.35
C LEU A 78 -8.52 -14.59 3.12
N MET A 79 -7.87 -15.28 2.19
CA MET A 79 -7.33 -14.66 0.97
C MET A 79 -8.41 -14.01 0.12
N SER A 80 -9.60 -14.59 0.07
CA SER A 80 -10.74 -14.01 -0.65
C SER A 80 -11.09 -12.60 -0.15
N THR A 81 -10.85 -12.30 1.13
CA THR A 81 -11.09 -10.98 1.70
C THR A 81 -10.14 -9.91 1.14
N TRP A 82 -8.99 -10.29 0.58
CA TRP A 82 -8.01 -9.35 0.03
C TRP A 82 -8.50 -8.59 -1.21
N ARG A 83 -9.63 -9.00 -1.79
CA ARG A 83 -10.37 -8.18 -2.77
C ARG A 83 -10.79 -6.83 -2.21
N HIS A 84 -10.91 -6.71 -0.89
CA HIS A 84 -11.25 -5.48 -0.16
C HIS A 84 -10.03 -4.66 0.27
N ARG A 85 -8.82 -5.02 -0.20
CA ARG A 85 -7.60 -4.25 0.09
C ARG A 85 -7.76 -2.77 -0.28
N VAL A 86 -7.02 -1.92 0.43
CA VAL A 86 -6.91 -0.48 0.13
C VAL A 86 -5.45 -0.18 -0.19
N VAL A 87 -5.17 0.12 -1.45
CA VAL A 87 -3.83 0.55 -1.90
C VAL A 87 -3.83 2.07 -1.99
N GLY A 88 -2.87 2.73 -1.35
CA GLY A 88 -2.85 4.17 -1.33
C GLY A 88 -1.61 4.78 -0.69
N THR A 89 -1.61 6.10 -0.68
CA THR A 89 -0.70 6.91 0.13
C THR A 89 -1.42 7.30 1.41
N PHE A 90 -0.72 7.21 2.53
CA PHE A 90 -1.25 7.46 3.85
C PHE A 90 -0.29 8.35 4.65
N HIS A 91 -0.85 9.16 5.54
CA HIS A 91 -0.12 9.75 6.65
C HIS A 91 -0.18 8.79 7.83
N VAL A 92 0.96 8.23 8.22
CA VAL A 92 1.13 7.59 9.52
C VAL A 92 1.08 8.70 10.54
N TYR A 93 -0.08 8.86 11.17
CA TYR A 93 -0.40 10.05 11.94
C TYR A 93 -0.03 9.91 13.41
N ARG A 94 -0.33 8.76 14.03
CA ARG A 94 0.04 8.48 15.43
C ARG A 94 0.01 6.99 15.76
N TYR A 95 0.79 6.62 16.77
CA TYR A 95 0.72 5.32 17.43
C TYR A 95 -0.29 5.36 18.59
N LEU A 96 -1.19 4.38 18.66
CA LEU A 96 -2.09 4.14 19.80
C LEU A 96 -1.69 2.84 20.52
N LYS A 97 -2.28 2.61 21.69
CA LYS A 97 -2.10 1.34 22.44
C LYS A 97 -2.62 0.11 21.72
N THR A 98 -3.54 0.27 20.76
CA THR A 98 -4.20 -0.85 20.08
C THR A 98 -3.82 -0.97 18.61
N CYS A 99 -3.47 0.14 17.94
CA CYS A 99 -3.14 0.17 16.52
C CYS A 99 -2.32 1.41 16.15
N THR A 100 -1.89 1.51 14.90
CA THR A 100 -1.31 2.73 14.33
C THR A 100 -2.32 3.40 13.40
N ILE A 101 -2.48 4.71 13.50
CA ILE A 101 -3.45 5.45 12.68
C ILE A 101 -2.82 5.83 11.35
N PHE A 102 -3.41 5.32 10.28
CA PHE A 102 -3.11 5.68 8.89
C PHE A 102 -4.26 6.55 8.39
N LEU A 103 -4.00 7.82 8.11
CA LEU A 103 -4.96 8.70 7.45
C LEU A 103 -4.73 8.61 5.94
N ASP A 104 -5.79 8.38 5.17
CA ASP A 104 -5.72 8.47 3.71
C ASP A 104 -5.09 9.81 3.27
N GLU A 105 -4.36 9.89 2.17
CA GLU A 105 -3.89 11.17 1.65
C GLU A 105 -5.05 12.06 1.16
N ASP A 106 -6.14 11.47 0.62
CA ASP A 106 -7.33 12.22 0.18
C ASP A 106 -7.98 12.95 1.37
N ALA A 107 -8.19 14.25 1.27
CA ALA A 107 -8.82 15.07 2.31
C ALA A 107 -10.20 14.56 2.78
N ASN A 108 -10.93 13.81 1.94
CA ASN A 108 -12.21 13.18 2.28
C ASN A 108 -12.09 11.67 2.53
N GLY A 109 -10.88 11.12 2.56
CA GLY A 109 -10.63 9.72 2.86
C GLY A 109 -10.65 9.42 4.36
N HIS A 110 -10.40 8.16 4.68
CA HIS A 110 -10.70 7.58 5.99
C HIS A 110 -9.50 7.53 6.95
N ALA A 111 -9.77 7.15 8.20
CA ALA A 111 -8.77 6.80 9.18
C ALA A 111 -8.78 5.28 9.44
N PHE A 112 -7.64 4.63 9.20
CA PHE A 112 -7.46 3.20 9.39
C PHE A 112 -6.63 2.91 10.64
N GLY A 113 -7.08 1.95 11.44
CA GLY A 113 -6.28 1.36 12.52
C GLY A 113 -5.50 0.16 12.00
N VAL A 114 -4.20 0.33 11.79
CA VAL A 114 -3.32 -0.65 11.14
C VAL A 114 -2.38 -1.30 12.15
N LEU A 115 -2.21 -2.62 12.05
CA LEU A 115 -1.27 -3.39 12.84
C LEU A 115 -0.01 -3.75 12.04
N GLY A 116 1.12 -3.82 12.75
CA GLY A 116 2.33 -4.44 12.23
C GLY A 116 2.19 -5.96 12.05
N LEU A 117 3.08 -6.53 11.25
CA LEU A 117 3.19 -7.97 11.00
C LEU A 117 4.20 -8.60 11.98
N ALA A 118 5.43 -8.83 11.52
CA ALA A 118 6.52 -9.36 12.35
C ALA A 118 7.01 -8.34 13.39
N ASP A 119 7.10 -7.08 12.98
CA ASP A 119 7.50 -5.95 13.81
C ASP A 119 6.38 -4.90 13.89
N PRO A 120 6.33 -4.11 14.98
CA PRO A 120 5.38 -3.03 15.09
C PRO A 120 5.80 -1.87 14.18
N ILE A 121 4.82 -1.09 13.71
CA ILE A 121 5.03 -0.10 12.63
C ILE A 121 6.01 1.01 13.02
N ASP A 122 6.09 1.39 14.29
CA ASP A 122 7.10 2.32 14.83
C ASP A 122 8.53 1.80 14.68
N LYS A 123 8.74 0.49 14.86
CA LYS A 123 10.04 -0.15 14.60
C LYS A 123 10.32 -0.27 13.09
N VAL A 124 9.31 -0.62 12.29
CA VAL A 124 9.42 -0.68 10.81
C VAL A 124 9.79 0.69 10.23
N LEU A 125 9.28 1.77 10.82
CA LEU A 125 9.60 3.14 10.44
C LEU A 125 10.88 3.67 11.12
N GLU A 126 11.63 2.83 11.84
CA GLU A 126 12.87 3.23 12.51
C GLU A 126 12.69 4.46 13.42
N GLN A 127 11.53 4.57 14.08
CA GLN A 127 11.15 5.70 14.93
C GLN A 127 11.14 7.06 14.20
N TRP A 128 10.93 7.06 12.89
CA TRP A 128 10.82 8.29 12.09
C TRP A 128 9.77 9.25 12.66
N PRO A 129 10.04 10.57 12.68
CA PRO A 129 9.09 11.56 13.20
C PRO A 129 7.74 11.49 12.50
N LEU A 130 6.67 11.64 13.27
CA LEU A 130 5.31 11.70 12.75
C LEU A 130 4.85 13.15 12.55
N PRO A 131 3.93 13.41 11.61
CA PRO A 131 3.37 12.44 10.66
C PRO A 131 4.34 12.06 9.53
N ALA A 132 4.37 10.78 9.18
CA ALA A 132 5.18 10.25 8.07
C ALA A 132 4.27 9.91 6.87
N VAL A 133 4.70 10.23 5.65
CA VAL A 133 3.95 9.90 4.43
C VAL A 133 4.47 8.60 3.83
N VAL A 134 3.57 7.64 3.64
CA VAL A 134 3.92 6.29 3.18
C VAL A 134 2.96 5.79 2.10
N ARG A 135 3.45 4.99 1.16
CA ARG A 135 2.62 4.24 0.19
C ARG A 135 2.74 2.75 0.48
N THR A 136 1.60 2.08 0.67
CA THR A 136 1.51 0.64 0.99
C THR A 136 0.12 0.12 0.62
N ALA A 137 -0.09 -1.18 0.76
CA ALA A 137 -1.41 -1.80 0.70
C ALA A 137 -1.87 -2.19 2.11
N LEU A 138 -3.10 -1.85 2.44
CA LEU A 138 -3.80 -2.29 3.65
C LEU A 138 -4.67 -3.50 3.30
N LEU A 139 -4.52 -4.59 4.05
CA LEU A 139 -5.22 -5.85 3.81
C LEU A 139 -5.99 -6.31 5.05
N PRO A 140 -7.16 -6.93 4.87
CA PRO A 140 -7.83 -7.63 5.95
C PRO A 140 -7.04 -8.86 6.42
N LEU A 141 -7.01 -9.02 7.74
CA LEU A 141 -6.55 -10.23 8.44
C LEU A 141 -7.55 -10.55 9.55
N GLY A 142 -8.62 -11.27 9.19
CA GLY A 142 -9.79 -11.41 10.05
C GLY A 142 -10.44 -10.06 10.33
N GLU A 143 -10.68 -9.73 11.60
CA GLU A 143 -11.26 -8.45 12.03
C GLU A 143 -10.22 -7.31 12.18
N LYS A 144 -9.04 -7.48 11.59
CA LYS A 144 -7.93 -6.53 11.70
C LYS A 144 -7.52 -6.03 10.33
N ILE A 145 -6.85 -4.88 10.31
CA ILE A 145 -6.14 -4.37 9.13
C ILE A 145 -4.64 -4.46 9.39
N VAL A 146 -3.92 -5.07 8.46
CA VAL A 146 -2.45 -5.08 8.41
C VAL A 146 -1.97 -4.35 7.17
N TYR A 147 -0.72 -3.92 7.17
CA TYR A 147 -0.02 -3.53 5.94
C TYR A 147 0.61 -4.77 5.28
N ASP A 148 0.99 -4.65 4.02
CA ASP A 148 1.51 -5.76 3.21
C ASP A 148 2.97 -6.14 3.44
N GLY A 149 3.63 -5.58 4.47
CA GLY A 149 5.07 -5.78 4.69
C GLY A 149 5.96 -4.95 3.76
N LEU A 150 5.39 -4.12 2.88
CA LEU A 150 6.12 -3.29 1.91
C LEU A 150 5.66 -1.83 1.96
N MET A 151 6.54 -0.97 2.46
CA MET A 151 6.24 0.44 2.67
C MET A 151 7.25 1.32 1.91
N TYR A 152 6.75 2.11 0.97
CA TYR A 152 7.52 3.20 0.39
C TYR A 152 7.34 4.44 1.24
N ARG A 153 8.42 5.00 1.77
CA ARG A 153 8.38 6.22 2.58
C ARG A 153 8.79 7.42 1.73
N TYR A 154 8.03 8.51 1.84
CA TYR A 154 8.42 9.79 1.25
C TYR A 154 9.22 10.60 2.27
N SER A 155 10.35 11.16 1.85
CA SER A 155 11.20 12.01 2.70
C SER A 155 10.61 13.42 2.82
N ILE A 156 9.43 13.52 3.43
CA ILE A 156 8.74 14.78 3.70
C ILE A 156 8.74 14.96 5.22
N LEU A 157 9.39 16.02 5.69
CA LEU A 157 9.27 16.45 7.08
C LEU A 157 8.00 17.30 7.20
N ALA A 158 7.08 16.87 8.04
CA ALA A 158 5.89 17.64 8.34
C ALA A 158 6.24 18.84 9.25
N ASP A 159 5.75 20.01 8.88
CA ASP A 159 5.81 21.19 9.75
C ASP A 159 4.61 21.24 10.71
N SER A 160 4.59 22.28 11.55
CA SER A 160 3.50 22.50 12.51
C SER A 160 2.15 22.77 11.85
N GLY A 161 2.13 23.36 10.65
CA GLY A 161 0.93 23.64 9.88
C GLY A 161 0.29 22.36 9.33
N VAL A 162 1.10 21.49 8.72
CA VAL A 162 0.69 20.16 8.24
C VAL A 162 0.15 19.32 9.41
N THR A 163 0.86 19.34 10.54
CA THR A 163 0.46 18.60 11.75
C THR A 163 -0.91 19.09 12.25
N ALA A 164 -1.12 20.40 12.36
CA ALA A 164 -2.39 20.97 12.81
C ALA A 164 -3.56 20.65 11.84
N GLN A 165 -3.31 20.59 10.54
CA GLN A 165 -4.32 20.19 9.56
C GLN A 165 -4.71 18.71 9.71
N LEU A 166 -3.72 17.82 9.87
CA LEU A 166 -3.96 16.39 10.08
C LEU A 166 -4.69 16.12 11.40
N ASP A 167 -4.38 16.87 12.46
CA ASP A 167 -5.10 16.84 13.73
C ASP A 167 -6.59 17.14 13.57
N LYS A 168 -6.92 18.25 12.88
CA LYS A 168 -8.31 18.64 12.60
C LYS A 168 -9.02 17.58 11.78
N ARG A 169 -8.34 17.05 10.76
CA ARG A 169 -8.89 16.03 9.87
C ARG A 169 -9.16 14.72 10.61
N TYR A 170 -8.22 14.23 11.40
CA TYR A 170 -8.40 13.01 12.21
C TYR A 170 -9.56 13.15 13.19
N ARG A 171 -9.67 14.29 13.91
CA ARG A 171 -10.78 14.52 14.85
C ARG A 171 -12.13 14.52 14.15
N LYS A 172 -12.21 15.16 12.98
CA LYS A 172 -13.43 15.17 12.15
C LYS A 172 -13.82 13.76 11.72
N ILE A 173 -12.90 13.00 11.12
CA ILE A 173 -13.13 11.61 10.69
C ILE A 173 -13.60 10.75 11.87
N LYS A 174 -12.83 10.77 12.97
CA LYS A 174 -13.14 9.99 14.16
C LYS A 174 -14.53 10.31 14.74
N SER A 175 -14.98 11.55 14.67
CA SER A 175 -16.31 11.95 15.15
C SER A 175 -17.47 11.52 14.25
N LEU A 176 -17.23 11.39 12.94
CA LEU A 176 -18.28 11.12 11.94
C LEU A 176 -18.42 9.63 11.64
N GLU A 177 -17.31 8.91 11.47
CA GLU A 177 -17.30 7.49 11.05
C GLU A 177 -16.48 6.58 11.99
N GLY A 178 -15.77 7.16 12.97
CA GLY A 178 -14.88 6.41 13.83
C GLY A 178 -13.53 6.10 13.16
N ILE A 179 -12.91 4.99 13.56
CA ILE A 179 -11.66 4.48 12.99
C ILE A 179 -11.99 3.12 12.37
N ILE A 180 -11.67 2.94 11.11
CA ILE A 180 -11.86 1.66 10.41
C ILE A 180 -10.77 0.69 10.88
N THR A 181 -11.16 -0.42 11.51
CA THR A 181 -10.22 -1.42 12.03
C THR A 181 -10.30 -2.77 11.33
N SER A 182 -11.27 -2.97 10.43
CA SER A 182 -11.45 -4.17 9.62
C SER A 182 -11.87 -3.82 8.19
N LEU A 183 -11.62 -4.73 7.24
CA LEU A 183 -12.02 -4.60 5.83
C LEU A 183 -12.91 -5.79 5.42
N PRO A 184 -13.95 -5.58 4.59
CA PRO A 184 -14.40 -4.30 4.06
C PRO A 184 -14.92 -3.38 5.17
N ALA A 185 -14.63 -2.09 5.08
CA ALA A 185 -15.20 -1.15 6.05
C ALA A 185 -16.73 -1.14 5.88
N PRO A 186 -17.50 -1.05 6.99
CA PRO A 186 -18.95 -1.17 6.98
C PRO A 186 -19.71 -0.23 6.02
N ASP A 187 -19.10 0.82 5.45
CA ASP A 187 -19.78 1.79 4.58
C ASP A 187 -19.01 2.19 3.30
N PHE A 188 -18.11 1.35 2.77
CA PHE A 188 -17.36 1.64 1.53
C PHE A 188 -18.21 1.77 0.24
N HIS A 189 -19.54 1.69 0.34
CA HIS A 189 -20.45 1.75 -0.82
C HIS A 189 -20.59 3.13 -1.47
N VAL A 190 -19.86 4.17 -1.04
CA VAL A 190 -19.92 5.48 -1.69
C VAL A 190 -18.49 6.03 -1.90
N ARG A 191 -18.05 6.00 -3.17
CA ARG A 191 -16.86 6.69 -3.78
C ARG A 191 -15.62 5.83 -4.07
N ARG A 192 -15.74 4.86 -4.98
CA ARG A 192 -14.60 4.54 -5.88
C ARG A 192 -14.45 5.71 -6.87
N ARG A 193 -13.46 6.58 -6.66
CA ARG A 193 -13.04 7.57 -7.68
C ARG A 193 -12.05 6.89 -8.64
N PRO A 194 -12.13 7.13 -9.96
CA PRO A 194 -11.16 6.57 -10.91
C PRO A 194 -9.78 7.18 -10.70
N ALA A 195 -8.75 6.40 -11.00
CA ALA A 195 -7.34 6.79 -10.90
C ALA A 195 -7.08 8.16 -11.56
N ARG A 196 -6.40 9.07 -10.85
CA ARG A 196 -5.90 10.32 -11.43
C ARG A 196 -4.96 9.98 -12.58
N LYS A 197 -5.25 10.48 -13.78
CA LYS A 197 -4.32 10.45 -14.92
C LYS A 197 -3.04 11.19 -14.52
N ALA A 198 -1.89 10.58 -14.84
CA ALA A 198 -0.58 11.20 -14.71
C ALA A 198 -0.57 12.56 -15.42
N VAL A 199 -0.21 13.61 -14.70
CA VAL A 199 0.04 14.93 -15.29
C VAL A 199 1.33 14.82 -16.08
N ALA A 200 1.24 14.99 -17.40
CA ALA A 200 2.38 15.01 -18.30
C ALA A 200 3.38 16.09 -17.86
N ALA A 201 4.65 15.68 -17.78
CA ALA A 201 5.77 16.56 -17.47
C ALA A 201 5.83 17.74 -18.45
N HIS A 202 5.84 18.94 -17.88
CA HIS A 202 6.08 20.19 -18.57
C HIS A 202 7.56 20.26 -18.98
N ASN A 203 7.91 19.75 -20.17
CA ASN A 203 9.22 20.01 -20.76
C ASN A 203 9.18 21.36 -21.47
N GLY A 204 9.52 22.42 -20.72
CA GLY A 204 10.01 23.66 -21.31
C GLY A 204 11.40 23.43 -21.90
N HIS A 205 11.50 23.36 -23.23
CA HIS A 205 12.78 23.43 -23.91
C HIS A 205 12.92 24.76 -24.64
N SER A 206 13.83 25.57 -24.10
CA SER A 206 14.41 26.79 -24.63
C SER A 206 14.85 26.62 -26.09
N GLY A 207 14.20 27.33 -27.01
CA GLY A 207 14.63 27.48 -28.40
C GLY A 207 15.12 28.90 -28.67
N ARG A 208 16.38 29.20 -28.31
CA ARG A 208 17.05 30.45 -28.68
C ARG A 208 18.08 30.20 -29.79
N LYS A 209 17.99 31.03 -30.83
CA LYS A 209 18.96 31.35 -31.92
C LYS A 209 18.75 30.64 -33.27
N ARG A 210 18.40 31.46 -34.29
CA ARG A 210 19.39 32.00 -35.27
C ARG A 210 18.74 33.08 -36.16
N ARG A 211 19.21 34.32 -36.01
CA ARG A 211 19.10 35.39 -37.02
C ARG A 211 20.04 35.01 -38.18
N LYS A 212 19.52 34.90 -39.40
CA LYS A 212 20.33 34.96 -40.64
C LYS A 212 20.47 36.43 -41.04
N GLN A 213 21.70 36.83 -41.37
CA GLN A 213 22.06 38.11 -41.95
C GLN A 213 22.93 37.85 -43.19
N LYS A 214 22.74 38.69 -44.22
CA LYS A 214 23.45 38.81 -45.52
C LYS A 214 23.03 37.81 -46.61
N ALA A 215 22.82 38.22 -47.86
CA ALA A 215 23.60 39.21 -48.61
C ALA A 215 22.78 40.13 -49.54
N ARG A 216 23.29 41.35 -49.69
CA ARG A 216 23.15 42.21 -50.88
C ARG A 216 24.32 41.87 -51.82
N SER A 217 24.03 41.61 -53.08
CA SER A 217 24.64 42.22 -54.28
C SER A 217 23.82 41.77 -55.47
#